data_AF-A0A222P8K9-F1
#
_entry.id   AF-A0A222P8K9-F1
#
_cell.length_a   1.000
_cell.length_b   1.000
_cell.length_c   1.000
_cell.angle_alpha   90.00
_cell.angle_beta   90.00
_cell.angle_gamma   90.00
#
_symmetry.space_group_name_H-M   'P 1'
#
loop_
_entity.id
_entity.type
_entity.pdbx_description
1 polymer ?
#
loop_
_entity_poly.entity_id
_entity_poly.type
_entity_poly.pdbx_seq_one_letter_code
_entity_poly.pdbx_strand_id
1 'polypeptide(L)'
;MSKKINLKIYNTSTLKQTSKDDNNEEYMTESQIKVINFDSVGGDKYTRNNNLSIQLKTNDVLFLHSDRRYTFIEFKNGKLLDKSNRIDIKKLKDIELKILNSMFVLGDIEKKSLNTLKEITNYILVYNEEKNSPNEKNSISEIGNYFINQGSSLSVGENTFGKDEIICFGLEKFKGYCFKNVHTYSKEEFEEKFVRKYEKLK
;
A
#
# COMPACT_ATOMS: atom_id res chain seq x y z
N MET A 1 -16.53 -13.31 -22.84
CA MET A 1 -15.50 -14.04 -22.07
C MET A 1 -14.37 -13.07 -21.77
N SER A 2 -14.12 -12.73 -20.50
CA SER A 2 -12.96 -11.90 -20.16
C SER A 2 -11.69 -12.70 -20.44
N LYS A 3 -10.69 -12.08 -21.08
CA LYS A 3 -9.40 -12.73 -21.34
C LYS A 3 -8.75 -13.04 -19.99
N LYS A 4 -8.44 -14.32 -19.73
CA LYS A 4 -7.78 -14.75 -18.50
C LYS A 4 -6.44 -14.03 -18.34
N ILE A 5 -6.33 -13.21 -17.30
CA ILE A 5 -5.09 -12.49 -16.98
C ILE A 5 -4.20 -13.44 -16.16
N ASN A 6 -2.99 -13.72 -16.65
CA ASN A 6 -1.96 -14.41 -15.86
C ASN A 6 -1.02 -13.37 -15.24
N LEU A 7 -1.08 -13.18 -13.93
CA LEU A 7 -0.29 -12.14 -13.26
C LEU A 7 1.23 -12.31 -13.43
N LYS A 8 1.72 -13.56 -13.52
CA LYS A 8 3.17 -13.83 -13.58
C LYS A 8 3.85 -13.21 -14.81
N ILE A 9 3.17 -13.14 -15.95
CA ILE A 9 3.74 -12.57 -17.17
C ILE A 9 3.89 -11.04 -17.10
N TYR A 10 3.24 -10.40 -16.11
CA TYR A 10 3.31 -8.95 -15.90
C TYR A 10 4.35 -8.54 -14.85
N ASN A 11 5.04 -9.49 -14.22
CA ASN A 11 6.07 -9.23 -13.21
C ASN A 11 7.38 -8.73 -13.84
N THR A 12 7.31 -7.59 -14.53
CA THR A 12 8.35 -7.09 -15.44
C THR A 12 8.80 -5.67 -15.10
N SER A 13 7.96 -4.88 -14.43
CA SER A 13 8.30 -3.56 -13.91
C SER A 13 9.21 -3.66 -12.69
N THR A 14 9.85 -2.56 -12.30
CA THR A 14 10.62 -2.48 -11.05
C THR A 14 9.93 -1.58 -10.02
N LEU A 15 10.23 -1.79 -8.74
CA LEU A 15 9.75 -0.92 -7.66
C LEU A 15 10.07 0.55 -7.96
N LYS A 16 11.31 0.85 -8.40
CA LYS A 16 11.69 2.19 -8.85
C LYS A 16 10.71 2.74 -9.88
N GLN A 17 10.49 2.02 -10.99
CA GLN A 17 9.60 2.47 -12.07
C GLN A 17 8.17 2.74 -11.59
N THR A 18 7.62 1.86 -10.75
CA THR A 18 6.24 2.00 -10.24
C THR A 18 6.10 3.04 -9.12
N SER A 19 7.22 3.53 -8.58
CA SER A 19 7.24 4.49 -7.48
C SER A 19 7.45 5.94 -7.94
N LYS A 20 7.49 6.17 -9.25
CA LYS A 20 7.75 7.49 -9.84
C LYS A 20 6.55 8.41 -9.62
N ASP A 21 6.80 9.58 -9.05
CA ASP A 21 5.85 10.69 -9.02
C ASP A 21 6.03 11.55 -10.28
N ASP A 22 5.12 11.38 -11.25
CA ASP A 22 5.21 12.08 -12.54
C ASP A 22 5.15 13.61 -12.43
N ASN A 23 4.62 14.16 -11.33
CA ASN A 23 4.55 15.63 -11.18
C ASN A 23 5.90 16.25 -10.82
N ASN A 24 6.79 15.48 -10.17
CA ASN A 24 8.05 15.98 -9.62
C ASN A 24 9.28 15.24 -10.18
N GLU A 25 9.06 14.22 -11.02
CA GLU A 25 10.09 13.29 -11.52
C GLU A 25 10.91 12.61 -10.40
N GLU A 26 10.31 12.51 -9.20
CA GLU A 26 10.91 11.91 -8.01
C GLU A 26 10.55 10.44 -7.88
N TYR A 27 11.48 9.63 -7.40
CA TYR A 27 11.24 8.22 -7.07
C TYR A 27 11.12 8.04 -5.55
N MET A 28 10.18 7.21 -5.11
CA MET A 28 10.04 6.86 -3.69
C MET A 28 10.97 5.71 -3.26
N THR A 29 11.56 4.99 -4.21
CA THR A 29 12.58 3.94 -3.99
C THR A 29 13.47 3.79 -5.22
N GLU A 30 14.72 3.39 -5.02
CA GLU A 30 15.67 3.09 -6.10
C GLU A 30 15.70 1.59 -6.47
N SER A 31 14.93 0.76 -5.76
CA SER A 31 15.00 -0.70 -5.86
C SER A 31 14.63 -1.23 -7.24
N GLN A 32 15.42 -2.21 -7.70
CA GLN A 32 15.21 -2.94 -8.95
C GLN A 32 14.49 -4.28 -8.76
N ILE A 33 13.86 -4.50 -7.60
CA ILE A 33 12.99 -5.67 -7.39
C ILE A 33 11.87 -5.66 -8.44
N LYS A 34 11.65 -6.83 -9.06
CA LYS A 34 10.60 -6.99 -10.07
C LYS A 34 9.22 -7.09 -9.41
N VAL A 35 8.29 -6.33 -9.95
CA VAL A 35 6.91 -6.20 -9.50
C VAL A 35 5.97 -6.14 -10.70
N ILE A 36 4.68 -6.30 -10.42
CA ILE A 36 3.62 -5.98 -11.36
C ILE A 36 3.21 -4.52 -11.13
N ASN A 37 3.27 -3.70 -12.18
CA ASN A 37 2.55 -2.43 -12.20
C ASN A 37 1.05 -2.74 -12.23
N PHE A 38 0.40 -2.65 -11.08
CA PHE A 38 -0.96 -3.10 -10.93
C PHE A 38 -1.97 -2.06 -11.42
N ASP A 39 -1.61 -0.78 -11.51
CA ASP A 39 -2.41 0.21 -12.24
C ASP A 39 -2.54 -0.12 -13.73
N SER A 40 -1.45 -0.57 -14.37
CA SER A 40 -1.49 -1.00 -15.77
C SER A 40 -2.30 -2.28 -15.98
N VAL A 41 -2.21 -3.24 -15.05
CA VAL A 41 -2.90 -4.53 -15.18
C VAL A 41 -4.35 -4.45 -14.71
N GLY A 42 -4.54 -4.00 -13.48
CA GLY A 42 -5.83 -3.97 -12.78
C GLY A 42 -6.65 -2.72 -13.01
N GLY A 43 -6.01 -1.56 -13.16
CA GLY A 43 -6.71 -0.35 -13.61
C GLY A 43 -7.04 -0.47 -15.09
N ASP A 44 -6.02 -0.43 -15.93
CA ASP A 44 -6.15 -0.27 -17.38
C ASP A 44 -6.65 -1.52 -18.11
N LYS A 45 -5.84 -2.59 -18.06
CA LYS A 45 -6.09 -3.79 -18.88
C LYS A 45 -7.36 -4.51 -18.45
N TYR A 46 -7.58 -4.64 -17.15
CA TYR A 46 -8.77 -5.28 -16.61
C TYR A 46 -10.04 -4.49 -16.95
N THR A 47 -10.04 -3.16 -16.79
CA THR A 47 -11.17 -2.29 -17.20
C THR A 47 -11.52 -2.50 -18.66
N ARG A 48 -10.52 -2.43 -19.56
CA ARG A 48 -10.73 -2.63 -21.01
C ARG A 48 -11.22 -4.03 -21.35
N ASN A 49 -10.60 -5.07 -20.77
CA ASN A 49 -10.97 -6.46 -21.07
C ASN A 49 -12.38 -6.84 -20.60
N ASN A 50 -12.92 -6.12 -19.61
CA ASN A 50 -14.25 -6.35 -19.03
C ASN A 50 -15.28 -5.29 -19.45
N ASN A 51 -14.91 -4.35 -20.34
CA ASN A 51 -15.79 -3.28 -20.82
C ASN A 51 -16.47 -2.50 -19.68
N LEU A 52 -15.71 -2.18 -18.62
CA LEU A 52 -16.27 -1.38 -17.52
C LEU A 52 -16.49 0.06 -17.99
N SER A 53 -17.58 0.67 -17.54
CA SER A 53 -17.95 2.05 -17.88
C SER A 53 -17.07 3.11 -17.20
N ILE A 54 -16.29 2.70 -16.21
CA ILE A 54 -15.37 3.56 -15.45
C ILE A 54 -13.97 2.95 -15.45
N GLN A 55 -12.97 3.81 -15.50
CA GLN A 55 -11.59 3.42 -15.24
C GLN A 55 -11.41 3.17 -13.74
N LEU A 56 -11.07 1.93 -13.38
CA LEU A 56 -10.73 1.61 -12.00
C LEU A 56 -9.40 2.27 -11.63
N LYS A 57 -9.38 2.96 -10.48
CA LYS A 57 -8.14 3.34 -9.80
C LYS A 57 -7.70 2.20 -8.91
N THR A 58 -6.48 1.74 -9.04
CA THR A 58 -5.94 0.64 -8.24
C THR A 58 -4.65 1.07 -7.54
N ASN A 59 -4.04 0.14 -6.83
CA ASN A 59 -2.75 0.36 -6.21
C ASN A 59 -1.65 0.27 -7.26
N ASP A 60 -0.55 1.00 -7.03
CA ASP A 60 0.52 1.10 -8.01
C ASP A 60 1.18 -0.27 -8.27
N VAL A 61 1.35 -1.07 -7.21
CA VAL A 61 2.13 -2.31 -7.24
C VAL A 61 1.37 -3.50 -6.67
N LEU A 62 1.55 -4.65 -7.34
CA LEU A 62 1.33 -5.97 -6.78
C LEU A 62 2.64 -6.76 -6.76
N PHE A 63 3.15 -7.06 -5.57
CA PHE A 63 4.31 -7.92 -5.37
C PHE A 63 3.87 -9.37 -5.14
N LEU A 64 4.51 -10.29 -5.87
CA LEU A 64 4.25 -11.73 -5.78
C LEU A 64 5.32 -12.39 -4.89
N HIS A 65 4.91 -12.97 -3.77
CA HIS A 65 5.81 -13.74 -2.91
C HIS A 65 6.02 -15.15 -3.48
N SER A 66 7.15 -15.76 -3.13
CA SER A 66 7.45 -17.16 -3.50
C SER A 66 6.45 -18.16 -2.91
N ASP A 67 5.89 -17.86 -1.75
CA ASP A 67 4.90 -18.67 -1.02
C ASP A 67 3.44 -18.40 -1.45
N ARG A 68 3.24 -17.81 -2.63
CA ARG A 68 1.92 -17.50 -3.23
C ARG A 68 1.10 -16.48 -2.44
N ARG A 69 1.70 -15.73 -1.52
CA ARG A 69 1.10 -14.52 -0.95
C ARG A 69 1.27 -13.34 -1.90
N TYR A 70 0.47 -12.30 -1.65
CA TYR A 70 0.48 -11.04 -2.38
C TYR A 70 0.76 -9.88 -1.41
N THR A 71 1.42 -8.84 -1.91
CA THR A 71 1.45 -7.55 -1.22
C THR A 71 1.09 -6.45 -2.20
N PHE A 72 0.03 -5.70 -1.90
CA PHE A 72 -0.22 -4.43 -2.57
C PHE A 72 0.64 -3.33 -1.96
N ILE A 73 1.19 -2.46 -2.81
CA ILE A 73 1.97 -1.30 -2.38
C ILE A 73 1.44 -0.06 -3.08
N GLU A 74 1.16 0.99 -2.30
CA GLU A 74 0.80 2.32 -2.77
C GLU A 74 1.92 3.30 -2.41
N PHE A 75 2.37 4.11 -3.36
CA PHE A 75 3.33 5.16 -3.15
C PHE A 75 2.64 6.52 -3.06
N LYS A 76 2.90 7.26 -1.98
CA LYS A 76 2.39 8.62 -1.79
C LYS A 76 3.49 9.62 -1.46
N ASN A 77 3.96 10.29 -2.50
CA ASN A 77 4.93 11.38 -2.34
C ASN A 77 4.29 12.71 -1.87
N GLY A 78 2.97 12.89 -2.06
CA GLY A 78 2.28 14.12 -1.66
C GLY A 78 1.90 14.22 -0.17
N LYS A 79 1.46 15.40 0.25
CA LYS A 79 0.89 15.60 1.60
C LYS A 79 -0.43 14.84 1.75
N LEU A 80 -0.55 14.03 2.79
CA LEU A 80 -1.76 13.41 3.31
C LEU A 80 -2.38 14.22 4.45
N LEU A 81 -1.64 15.17 5.02
CA LEU A 81 -2.15 16.09 6.03
C LEU A 81 -2.53 17.45 5.41
N ASP A 82 -3.55 18.08 5.98
CA ASP A 82 -3.97 19.45 5.70
C ASP A 82 -3.11 20.48 6.46
N LYS A 83 -3.41 21.77 6.27
CA LYS A 83 -2.67 22.86 6.92
C LYS A 83 -2.83 22.89 8.45
N SER A 84 -3.81 22.17 8.99
CA SER A 84 -4.09 22.02 10.41
C SER A 84 -3.57 20.69 10.96
N ASN A 85 -2.68 20.00 10.21
CA ASN A 85 -2.13 18.69 10.55
C ASN A 85 -3.18 17.58 10.72
N ARG A 86 -4.36 17.71 10.09
CA ARG A 86 -5.39 16.66 10.07
C ARG A 86 -5.32 15.88 8.76
N ILE A 87 -5.77 14.62 8.77
CA ILE A 87 -5.81 13.81 7.55
C ILE A 87 -6.72 14.46 6.52
N ASP A 88 -6.20 14.66 5.31
CA ASP A 88 -6.97 15.10 4.15
C ASP A 88 -7.92 13.97 3.72
N ILE A 89 -9.18 14.11 4.14
CA ILE A 89 -10.23 13.11 3.94
C ILE A 89 -10.40 12.74 2.45
N LYS A 90 -10.20 13.69 1.53
CA LYS A 90 -10.34 13.41 0.09
C LYS A 90 -9.24 12.48 -0.39
N LYS A 91 -8.00 12.72 0.05
CA LYS A 91 -6.85 11.87 -0.30
C LYS A 91 -6.93 10.50 0.35
N LEU A 92 -7.40 10.44 1.60
CA LEU A 92 -7.63 9.17 2.28
C LEU A 92 -8.67 8.33 1.53
N LYS A 93 -9.81 8.92 1.16
CA LYS A 93 -10.84 8.21 0.37
C LYS A 93 -10.35 7.71 -0.99
N ASP A 94 -9.43 8.42 -1.63
CA ASP A 94 -8.82 7.97 -2.89
C ASP A 94 -7.95 6.71 -2.67
N ILE A 95 -7.16 6.67 -1.59
CA ILE A 95 -6.39 5.49 -1.18
C ILE A 95 -7.32 4.32 -0.84
N GLU A 96 -8.38 4.57 -0.08
CA GLU A 96 -9.37 3.55 0.27
C GLU A 96 -10.06 2.97 -0.96
N LEU A 97 -10.42 3.81 -1.93
CA LEU A 97 -11.00 3.37 -3.19
C LEU A 97 -10.01 2.50 -3.99
N LYS A 98 -8.73 2.90 -4.06
CA LYS A 98 -7.67 2.10 -4.69
C LYS A 98 -7.55 0.73 -4.03
N ILE A 99 -7.53 0.67 -2.69
CA ILE A 99 -7.49 -0.58 -1.92
C ILE A 99 -8.64 -1.51 -2.31
N LEU A 100 -9.88 -1.00 -2.28
CA LEU A 100 -11.07 -1.80 -2.54
C LEU A 100 -11.12 -2.30 -3.98
N ASN A 101 -10.83 -1.42 -4.95
CA ASN A 101 -10.76 -1.79 -6.36
C ASN A 101 -9.68 -2.85 -6.60
N SER A 102 -8.50 -2.71 -5.99
CA SER A 102 -7.42 -3.67 -6.15
C SER A 102 -7.78 -5.06 -5.65
N MET A 103 -8.42 -5.14 -4.49
CA MET A 103 -8.90 -6.40 -3.94
C MET A 103 -9.99 -7.04 -4.81
N PHE A 104 -10.92 -6.24 -5.33
CA PHE A 104 -11.95 -6.71 -6.24
C PHE A 104 -11.34 -7.29 -7.52
N VAL A 105 -10.44 -6.56 -8.16
CA VAL A 105 -9.77 -6.97 -9.39
C VAL A 105 -8.93 -8.23 -9.17
N LEU A 106 -8.16 -8.30 -8.08
CA LEU A 106 -7.37 -9.49 -7.76
C LEU A 106 -8.27 -10.71 -7.53
N GLY A 107 -9.40 -10.54 -6.83
CA GLY A 107 -10.38 -11.60 -6.60
C GLY A 107 -10.95 -12.16 -7.88
N ASP A 108 -11.29 -11.30 -8.84
CA ASP A 108 -11.79 -11.76 -10.13
C ASP A 108 -10.69 -12.43 -10.98
N ILE A 109 -9.47 -11.88 -11.00
CA ILE A 109 -8.36 -12.46 -11.77
C ILE A 109 -7.97 -13.84 -11.23
N GLU A 110 -7.82 -13.97 -9.91
CA GLU A 110 -7.40 -15.20 -9.24
C GLU A 110 -8.55 -16.18 -8.97
N LYS A 111 -9.80 -15.74 -9.20
CA LYS A 111 -11.02 -16.49 -8.88
C LYS A 111 -11.05 -16.94 -7.41
N LYS A 112 -10.70 -16.02 -6.51
CA LYS A 112 -10.65 -16.23 -5.06
C LYS A 112 -11.69 -15.37 -4.35
N SER A 113 -12.30 -15.94 -3.31
CA SER A 113 -13.19 -15.19 -2.42
C SER A 113 -12.43 -14.13 -1.61
N LEU A 114 -13.13 -13.11 -1.12
CA LEU A 114 -12.55 -12.13 -0.20
C LEU A 114 -11.95 -12.79 1.05
N ASN A 115 -12.63 -13.80 1.61
CA ASN A 115 -12.15 -14.50 2.80
C ASN A 115 -10.81 -15.21 2.53
N THR A 116 -10.64 -15.81 1.35
CA THR A 116 -9.38 -16.41 0.94
C THR A 116 -8.29 -15.35 0.71
N LEU A 117 -8.62 -14.28 -0.02
CA LEU A 117 -7.65 -13.23 -0.33
C LEU A 117 -7.12 -12.53 0.92
N LYS A 118 -8.01 -12.26 1.87
CA LYS A 118 -7.68 -11.64 3.15
C LYS A 118 -6.56 -12.37 3.87
N GLU A 119 -6.55 -13.70 3.86
CA GLU A 119 -5.52 -14.50 4.55
C GLU A 119 -4.15 -14.53 3.84
N ILE A 120 -4.10 -14.18 2.55
CA ILE A 120 -2.90 -14.32 1.72
C ILE A 120 -2.40 -12.99 1.15
N THR A 121 -3.07 -11.87 1.45
CA THR A 121 -2.74 -10.55 0.90
C THR A 121 -2.37 -9.60 2.04
N ASN A 122 -1.26 -8.89 1.87
CA ASN A 122 -0.86 -7.79 2.75
C ASN A 122 -0.95 -6.45 1.99
N TYR A 123 -0.90 -5.37 2.74
CA TYR A 123 -0.91 -4.02 2.18
C TYR A 123 0.20 -3.16 2.80
N ILE A 124 0.82 -2.32 1.98
CA ILE A 124 1.81 -1.32 2.39
C ILE A 124 1.44 0.02 1.75
N LEU A 125 1.29 1.07 2.56
CA LEU A 125 1.38 2.46 2.09
C LEU A 125 2.80 2.96 2.35
N VAL A 126 3.48 3.44 1.31
CA VAL A 126 4.78 4.11 1.42
C VAL A 126 4.55 5.60 1.26
N TYR A 127 4.83 6.40 2.28
CA TYR A 127 4.56 7.84 2.28
C TYR A 127 5.84 8.67 2.45
N ASN A 128 5.83 9.89 1.91
CA ASN A 128 6.93 10.84 2.12
C ASN A 128 6.80 11.45 3.51
N GLU A 129 7.67 11.05 4.44
CA GLU A 129 7.64 11.52 5.82
C GLU A 129 7.89 13.03 5.91
N GLU A 130 8.91 13.57 5.23
CA GLU A 130 9.25 15.00 5.26
C GLU A 130 8.08 15.91 4.89
N LYS A 131 7.28 15.51 3.88
CA LYS A 131 6.10 16.27 3.44
C LYS A 131 4.90 16.12 4.40
N ASN A 132 4.96 15.15 5.31
CA ASN A 132 3.90 14.78 6.25
C ASN A 132 4.31 14.91 7.73
N SER A 133 5.49 15.45 8.03
CA SER A 133 5.90 15.82 9.38
C SER A 133 5.13 17.07 9.85
N PRO A 134 4.62 17.10 11.10
CA PRO A 134 4.05 18.31 11.67
C PRO A 134 5.11 19.42 11.79
N ASN A 135 4.79 20.65 11.41
CA ASN A 135 5.67 21.80 11.68
C ASN A 135 5.74 22.07 13.21
N GLU A 136 6.95 22.20 13.75
CA GLU A 136 7.27 22.23 15.20
C GLU A 136 6.69 23.39 16.03
N LYS A 137 6.64 23.12 17.34
CA LYS A 137 6.33 23.96 18.52
C LYS A 137 4.92 23.79 19.08
N ASN A 138 4.70 22.69 19.82
CA ASN A 138 4.06 22.72 21.14
C ASN A 138 4.33 21.40 21.90
N SER A 139 5.49 21.42 22.57
CA SER A 139 6.01 20.50 23.58
C SER A 139 4.96 19.60 24.24
N ILE A 140 5.10 18.28 24.09
CA ILE A 140 4.38 17.24 24.87
C ILE A 140 2.86 17.19 24.60
N SER A 141 2.25 18.22 24.02
CA SER A 141 0.94 18.13 23.34
C SER A 141 1.04 17.48 21.95
N GLU A 142 2.29 17.30 21.49
CA GLU A 142 2.85 16.52 20.37
C GLU A 142 2.76 15.00 20.56
N ILE A 143 2.55 14.56 21.80
CA ILE A 143 2.54 13.17 22.17
C ILE A 143 1.42 12.37 21.52
N GLY A 144 0.28 12.87 21.01
CA GLY A 144 -0.49 14.13 21.09
C GLY A 144 -1.44 14.36 19.89
N ASN A 145 -0.86 14.74 18.75
CA ASN A 145 -1.36 14.25 17.45
C ASN A 145 -1.12 12.73 17.32
N TYR A 146 -0.57 12.09 18.37
CA TYR A 146 -0.70 10.79 19.07
C TYR A 146 -0.58 9.48 18.35
N PHE A 147 -0.96 9.45 17.13
CA PHE A 147 -0.68 8.40 16.21
C PHE A 147 -0.85 9.17 14.90
N ILE A 148 -0.51 8.60 13.78
CA ILE A 148 -1.24 8.97 12.57
C ILE A 148 -2.69 8.36 12.65
N ASN A 149 -3.24 8.23 13.88
CA ASN A 149 -4.52 8.56 14.51
C ASN A 149 -5.79 7.78 14.21
N GLN A 150 -5.63 6.54 13.77
CA GLN A 150 -6.35 5.39 14.36
C GLN A 150 -5.50 4.11 14.51
N GLY A 151 -4.18 4.13 14.27
CA GLY A 151 -3.35 2.93 14.46
C GLY A 151 -3.45 2.38 15.88
N SER A 152 -4.17 1.27 16.07
CA SER A 152 -4.24 0.61 17.38
C SER A 152 -2.93 -0.13 17.63
N SER A 153 -2.18 0.24 18.67
CA SER A 153 -1.32 -0.74 19.35
C SER A 153 -2.22 -1.51 20.29
N LEU A 154 -2.61 -2.73 19.90
CA LEU A 154 -3.15 -3.70 20.85
C LEU A 154 -2.60 -5.09 20.53
N SER A 155 -1.62 -5.47 21.34
CA SER A 155 -1.47 -6.83 21.82
C SER A 155 -2.78 -7.30 22.46
N VAL A 156 -3.41 -8.32 21.88
CA VAL A 156 -4.24 -9.26 22.65
C VAL A 156 -3.71 -10.64 22.32
N GLY A 157 -2.67 -11.05 23.05
CA GLY A 157 -2.09 -12.39 23.01
C GLY A 157 -0.60 -12.41 22.65
N GLU A 158 0.22 -12.80 23.63
CA GLU A 158 1.60 -13.29 23.53
C GLU A 158 2.75 -12.24 23.50
N ASN A 159 3.27 -11.99 24.70
CA ASN A 159 4.67 -11.68 25.07
C ASN A 159 5.70 -11.56 23.92
N THR A 160 5.77 -10.41 23.24
CA THR A 160 6.94 -10.06 22.43
C THR A 160 7.41 -8.64 22.75
N PHE A 161 8.65 -8.54 23.23
CA PHE A 161 9.37 -7.29 23.55
C PHE A 161 9.80 -6.52 22.29
N GLY A 162 8.89 -6.31 21.34
CA GLY A 162 9.10 -5.45 20.16
C GLY A 162 8.13 -4.28 20.21
N LYS A 163 8.58 -3.05 19.93
CA LYS A 163 7.65 -1.92 19.73
C LYS A 163 6.70 -2.29 18.58
N ASP A 164 5.41 -2.36 18.84
CA ASP A 164 4.39 -2.59 17.82
C ASP A 164 4.53 -1.56 16.69
N GLU A 165 4.47 -2.02 15.44
CA GLU A 165 4.47 -1.13 14.27
C GLU A 165 3.22 -0.24 14.29
N ILE A 166 3.40 1.08 14.26
CA ILE A 166 2.29 2.04 14.19
C ILE A 166 1.76 2.12 12.76
N ILE A 167 0.52 1.68 12.56
CA ILE A 167 -0.18 1.83 11.29
C ILE A 167 -0.80 3.22 11.20
N CYS A 168 -0.47 3.94 10.15
CA CYS A 168 -0.79 5.34 9.97
C CYS A 168 -2.05 5.57 9.12
N PHE A 169 -2.60 6.77 9.23
CA PHE A 169 -3.71 7.32 8.43
C PHE A 169 -5.04 6.59 8.56
N GLY A 170 -5.24 5.84 9.65
CA GLY A 170 -6.46 5.09 9.89
C GLY A 170 -6.66 3.89 8.97
N LEU A 171 -5.57 3.36 8.40
CA LEU A 171 -5.60 2.23 7.48
C LEU A 171 -5.64 0.88 8.21
N GLU A 172 -5.41 0.84 9.51
CA GLU A 172 -5.50 -0.37 10.34
C GLU A 172 -6.88 -1.06 10.25
N LYS A 173 -7.93 -0.29 9.99
CA LYS A 173 -9.29 -0.82 9.74
C LYS A 173 -9.37 -1.86 8.60
N PHE A 174 -8.40 -1.89 7.69
CA PHE A 174 -8.34 -2.88 6.62
C PHE A 174 -7.67 -4.20 7.04
N LYS A 175 -6.99 -4.24 8.19
CA LYS A 175 -6.39 -5.44 8.75
C LYS A 175 -7.48 -6.37 9.29
N GLY A 176 -7.41 -7.66 8.95
CA GLY A 176 -8.42 -8.64 9.31
C GLY A 176 -9.77 -8.48 8.58
N TYR A 177 -9.88 -7.49 7.68
CA TYR A 177 -11.04 -7.26 6.81
C TYR A 177 -10.69 -7.47 5.33
N CYS A 178 -9.77 -6.65 4.78
CA CYS A 178 -9.27 -6.78 3.41
C CYS A 178 -7.93 -7.53 3.36
N PHE A 179 -7.09 -7.35 4.36
CA PHE A 179 -5.71 -7.84 4.36
C PHE A 179 -5.37 -8.59 5.64
N LYS A 180 -4.40 -9.50 5.56
CA LYS A 180 -3.85 -10.19 6.72
C LYS A 180 -3.06 -9.20 7.57
N ASN A 181 -2.18 -8.44 6.92
CA ASN A 181 -1.42 -7.36 7.54
C ASN A 181 -1.54 -6.07 6.72
N VAL A 182 -1.51 -4.95 7.44
CA VAL A 182 -1.49 -3.61 6.89
C VAL A 182 -0.27 -2.92 7.51
N HIS A 183 0.50 -2.26 6.66
CA HIS A 183 1.71 -1.53 7.04
C HIS A 183 1.68 -0.13 6.46
N THR A 184 2.34 0.79 7.16
CA THR A 184 2.61 2.13 6.65
C THR A 184 4.05 2.46 6.94
N TYR A 185 4.80 2.81 5.90
CA TYR A 185 6.22 3.04 5.99
C TYR A 185 6.58 4.41 5.43
N SER A 186 7.51 5.11 6.09
CA SER A 186 8.31 6.13 5.40
C SER A 186 9.12 5.49 4.26
N LYS A 187 9.77 6.32 3.43
CA LYS A 187 10.67 5.80 2.39
C LYS A 187 11.78 4.93 3.00
N GLU A 188 12.37 5.41 4.08
CA GLU A 188 13.47 4.77 4.80
C GLU A 188 13.02 3.45 5.43
N GLU A 189 11.85 3.44 6.08
CA GLU A 189 11.28 2.22 6.66
C GLU A 189 10.93 1.20 5.59
N PHE A 190 10.44 1.62 4.42
CA PHE A 190 10.14 0.71 3.32
C PHE A 190 11.42 0.04 2.80
N GLU A 191 12.50 0.78 2.66
CA GLU A 191 13.81 0.24 2.28
C GLU A 191 14.29 -0.79 3.31
N GLU A 192 14.22 -0.46 4.60
CA GLU A 192 14.72 -1.34 5.66
C GLU A 192 13.87 -2.59 5.86
N LYS A 193 12.54 -2.40 5.97
CA LYS A 193 11.61 -3.44 6.43
C LYS A 193 11.05 -4.27 5.28
N PHE A 194 11.07 -3.78 4.04
CA PHE A 194 10.60 -4.51 2.86
C PHE A 194 11.73 -4.78 1.87
N VAL A 195 12.32 -3.76 1.26
CA VAL A 195 13.27 -3.92 0.14
C VAL A 195 14.47 -4.78 0.51
N ARG A 196 15.18 -4.44 1.59
CA ARG A 196 16.38 -5.17 2.04
C ARG A 196 16.13 -6.67 2.28
N LYS A 197 14.91 -7.07 2.65
CA LYS A 197 14.57 -8.48 2.84
C LYS A 197 14.61 -9.26 1.53
N TYR A 198 14.22 -8.65 0.42
CA TYR A 198 14.12 -9.31 -0.88
C TYR A 198 15.34 -9.08 -1.76
N GLU A 199 16.14 -8.05 -1.51
CA GLU A 199 17.44 -7.88 -2.18
C GLU A 199 18.49 -8.87 -1.67
N LYS A 200 18.45 -9.22 -0.37
CA LYS A 200 19.33 -10.26 0.21
C LYS A 200 19.03 -11.69 -0.25
N LEU A 201 17.88 -11.91 -0.90
CA LEU A 201 17.44 -13.21 -1.40
C LEU A 201 17.79 -13.42 -2.88
N LYS A 202 18.43 -12.44 -3.53
CA LYS A 202 19.04 -12.57 -4.86
C LYS A 202 20.49 -13.00 -4.73
#